data_AF-A0A820GWD6-F1
#
_entry.id   AF-A0A820GWD6-F1
#
_cell.length_a   1.000
_cell.length_b   1.000
_cell.length_c   1.000
_cell.angle_alpha   90.00
_cell.angle_beta   90.00
_cell.angle_gamma   90.00
#
_symmetry.space_group_name_H-M   'P 1'
#
loop_
_entity.id
_entity.type
_entity.pdbx_description
1 polymer ?
#
loop_
_entity_poly.entity_id
_entity_poly.type
_entity_poly.pdbx_seq_one_letter_code
_entity_poly.pdbx_strand_id
1 'polypeptide(L)'
;SEKWEFDIGTGNNGWGNQEVQYDTDRIENARCENQRLIIEAHRENYQDQKFTSARLKSKASWTYGRLQTKAKLPVGKGLWPAIWMLPRTLSYGNAYWPDNGEIDIMEQVGYDPTRIVSSVHTSAFNHIKGTQPTNGVQVSDACTDFKIYTMNWTPNQIEMFVGNENNPFEQRILVWVKGNHGWEGWPFDKNFFIVLNIAVGGSW
;
A
#
# COMPACT_ATOMS: atom_id res chain seq x y z
N SER A 1 -2.99 10.49 -17.78
CA SER A 1 -4.03 10.36 -16.73
C SER A 1 -4.16 11.66 -15.94
N GLU A 2 -5.38 12.11 -15.65
CA GLU A 2 -5.64 13.28 -14.79
C GLU A 2 -5.57 12.95 -13.29
N LYS A 3 -5.62 11.66 -12.92
CA LYS A 3 -5.73 11.20 -11.52
C LYS A 3 -4.46 10.54 -10.97
N TRP A 4 -3.65 9.94 -11.84
CA TRP A 4 -2.53 9.10 -11.47
C TRP A 4 -1.22 9.56 -12.12
N GLU A 5 -0.13 9.40 -11.39
CA GLU A 5 1.26 9.50 -11.84
C GLU A 5 1.95 8.15 -11.61
N PHE A 6 3.04 7.90 -12.33
CA PHE A 6 3.84 6.69 -12.19
C PHE A 6 5.15 7.00 -11.50
N ASP A 7 5.56 6.12 -10.58
CA ASP A 7 6.95 6.00 -10.17
C ASP A 7 7.63 4.99 -11.09
N ILE A 8 8.74 5.39 -11.71
CA ILE A 8 9.41 4.61 -12.77
C ILE A 8 10.79 4.17 -12.30
N GLY A 9 11.17 2.93 -12.63
CA GLY A 9 12.47 2.36 -12.30
C GLY A 9 12.44 1.45 -11.09
N THR A 10 13.55 1.41 -10.36
CA THR A 10 13.78 0.50 -9.23
C THR A 10 13.88 1.24 -7.89
N GLY A 11 13.64 2.56 -7.89
CA GLY A 11 13.86 3.41 -6.73
C GLY A 11 15.29 3.33 -6.19
N ASN A 12 15.44 3.58 -4.89
CA ASN A 12 16.69 3.35 -4.18
C ASN A 12 16.67 1.95 -3.55
N ASN A 13 17.67 1.11 -3.84
CA ASN A 13 17.78 -0.25 -3.27
C ASN A 13 16.52 -1.13 -3.45
N GLY A 14 15.89 -1.12 -4.63
CA GLY A 14 14.64 -1.86 -4.88
C GLY A 14 13.48 -1.29 -4.07
N TRP A 15 13.23 0.00 -4.26
CA TRP A 15 12.22 0.80 -3.52
C TRP A 15 12.33 0.77 -1.99
N GLY A 16 13.54 0.53 -1.47
CA GLY A 16 13.82 0.44 -0.04
C GLY A 16 13.71 -0.97 0.53
N ASN A 17 13.14 -1.91 -0.22
CA ASN A 17 12.80 -3.26 0.25
C ASN A 17 13.50 -4.38 -0.54
N GLN A 18 14.54 -4.09 -1.31
CA GLN A 18 15.24 -5.09 -2.16
C GLN A 18 14.30 -5.75 -3.18
N GLU A 19 13.29 -5.01 -3.63
CA GLU A 19 12.37 -5.42 -4.68
C GLU A 19 13.10 -5.59 -6.02
N VAL A 20 12.66 -6.54 -6.87
CA VAL A 20 13.37 -6.94 -8.10
C VAL A 20 12.64 -6.62 -9.40
N GLN A 21 11.54 -5.87 -9.34
CA GLN A 21 10.88 -5.33 -10.53
C GLN A 21 11.46 -3.99 -10.97
N TYR A 22 11.33 -3.70 -12.27
CA TYR A 22 11.38 -2.34 -12.79
C TYR A 22 9.95 -1.83 -13.00
N ASP A 23 9.54 -0.78 -12.28
CA ASP A 23 8.22 -0.18 -12.45
C ASP A 23 8.19 0.69 -13.71
N THR A 24 7.13 0.56 -14.51
CA THR A 24 6.96 1.29 -15.79
C THR A 24 5.58 1.97 -15.89
N ASP A 25 5.43 2.85 -16.88
CA ASP A 25 4.16 3.44 -17.33
C ASP A 25 3.61 2.74 -18.59
N ARG A 26 4.14 1.57 -18.95
CA ARG A 26 3.73 0.83 -20.14
C ARG A 26 2.35 0.20 -19.93
N ILE A 27 1.60 0.05 -21.03
CA ILE A 27 0.23 -0.49 -21.01
C ILE A 27 0.18 -1.96 -20.57
N GLU A 28 1.29 -2.68 -20.77
CA GLU A 28 1.49 -4.05 -20.29
C GLU A 28 1.43 -4.12 -18.76
N ASN A 29 1.96 -3.09 -18.07
CA ASN A 29 2.05 -3.05 -16.63
C ASN A 29 0.90 -2.29 -15.96
N ALA A 30 0.35 -1.26 -16.59
CA ALA A 30 -0.81 -0.55 -16.08
C ALA A 30 -1.77 -0.07 -17.18
N ARG A 31 -3.02 -0.51 -17.11
CA ARG A 31 -4.04 -0.13 -18.09
C ARG A 31 -5.43 -0.08 -17.48
N CYS A 32 -6.29 0.75 -18.07
CA CYS A 32 -7.73 0.69 -17.82
C CYS A 32 -8.37 -0.24 -18.83
N GLU A 33 -8.97 -1.33 -18.37
CA GLU A 33 -9.64 -2.32 -19.20
C GLU A 33 -10.97 -2.70 -18.56
N ASN A 34 -12.07 -2.68 -19.33
CA ASN A 34 -13.40 -3.02 -18.82
C ASN A 34 -13.76 -2.23 -17.54
N GLN A 35 -13.52 -0.91 -17.55
CA GLN A 35 -13.75 0.03 -16.45
C GLN A 35 -12.97 -0.28 -15.15
N ARG A 36 -11.92 -1.10 -15.23
CA ARG A 36 -11.05 -1.45 -14.10
C ARG A 36 -9.62 -1.04 -14.40
N LEU A 37 -8.93 -0.55 -13.38
CA LEU A 37 -7.47 -0.46 -13.43
C LEU A 37 -6.90 -1.87 -13.24
N ILE A 38 -6.04 -2.28 -14.17
CA ILE A 38 -5.23 -3.49 -14.09
C ILE A 38 -3.79 -3.04 -13.86
N ILE A 39 -3.19 -3.51 -12.76
CA ILE A 39 -1.74 -3.46 -12.52
C ILE A 39 -1.26 -4.89 -12.68
N GLU A 40 -0.23 -5.09 -13.49
CA GLU A 40 0.22 -6.43 -13.87
C GLU A 40 1.75 -6.51 -13.84
N ALA A 41 2.25 -7.46 -13.03
CA ALA A 41 3.66 -7.78 -12.97
C ALA A 41 3.99 -8.83 -14.04
N HIS A 42 5.04 -8.60 -14.83
CA HIS A 42 5.48 -9.52 -15.88
C HIS A 42 6.89 -10.03 -15.60
N ARG A 43 7.16 -11.28 -15.96
CA ARG A 43 8.52 -11.83 -16.00
C ARG A 43 9.10 -11.57 -17.39
N GLU A 44 9.90 -10.52 -17.51
CA GLU A 44 10.56 -10.13 -18.76
C GLU A 44 11.92 -9.47 -18.48
N ASN A 45 12.83 -9.53 -19.45
CA ASN A 45 14.08 -8.77 -19.35
C ASN A 45 13.81 -7.32 -19.74
N TYR A 46 13.93 -6.38 -18.80
CA TYR A 46 13.71 -4.97 -19.04
C TYR A 46 14.61 -4.13 -18.14
N GLN A 47 15.42 -3.23 -18.72
CA GLN A 47 16.30 -2.30 -17.99
C GLN A 47 17.08 -3.00 -16.84
N ASP A 48 17.80 -4.06 -17.20
CA ASP A 48 18.60 -4.91 -16.30
C ASP A 48 17.83 -5.68 -15.20
N GLN A 49 16.50 -5.60 -15.17
CA GLN A 49 15.65 -6.41 -14.31
C GLN A 49 15.05 -7.61 -15.04
N LYS A 50 14.60 -8.59 -14.25
CA LYS A 50 13.92 -9.82 -14.72
C LYS A 50 12.40 -9.74 -14.59
N PHE A 51 11.90 -8.66 -14.01
CA PHE A 51 10.49 -8.41 -13.81
C PHE A 51 10.18 -6.95 -14.09
N THR A 52 8.97 -6.70 -14.56
CA THR A 52 8.39 -5.37 -14.65
C THR A 52 7.10 -5.33 -13.87
N SER A 53 6.72 -4.15 -13.40
CA SER A 53 5.42 -3.91 -12.76
C SER A 53 5.01 -2.46 -12.96
N ALA A 54 4.03 -1.99 -12.21
CA ALA A 54 3.74 -0.57 -12.10
C ALA A 54 3.48 -0.17 -10.64
N ARG A 55 3.92 1.06 -10.34
CA ARG A 55 3.68 1.77 -9.09
C ARG A 55 3.02 3.11 -9.40
N LEU A 56 1.74 3.23 -9.05
CA LEU A 56 0.93 4.42 -9.32
C LEU A 56 0.73 5.22 -8.04
N LYS A 57 0.86 6.53 -8.14
CA LYS A 57 0.55 7.47 -7.06
C LYS A 57 -0.57 8.42 -7.46
N SER A 58 -1.50 8.69 -6.55
CA SER A 58 -2.59 9.63 -6.81
C SER A 58 -2.07 11.07 -6.86
N LYS A 59 -2.56 11.85 -7.82
CA LYS A 59 -2.30 13.30 -7.90
C LYS A 59 -2.99 14.06 -6.78
N ALA A 60 -4.17 13.59 -6.39
CA ALA A 60 -4.90 14.08 -5.24
C ALA A 60 -4.30 13.52 -3.93
N SER A 61 -4.51 14.26 -2.85
CA SER A 61 -4.11 13.89 -1.50
C SER A 61 -5.15 14.39 -0.50
N TRP A 62 -5.27 13.73 0.64
CA TRP A 62 -6.29 14.01 1.64
C TRP A 62 -5.71 14.02 3.04
N THR A 63 -6.31 14.78 3.94
CA THR A 63 -6.13 14.61 5.38
C THR A 63 -7.45 14.10 5.94
N TYR A 64 -7.41 12.94 6.62
CA TYR A 64 -8.59 12.24 7.13
C TYR A 64 -9.56 11.76 6.04
N GLY A 65 -10.60 11.07 6.49
CA GLY A 65 -11.70 10.60 5.65
C GLY A 65 -11.78 9.08 5.58
N ARG A 66 -12.62 8.61 4.65
CA ARG A 66 -12.78 7.20 4.34
C ARG A 66 -12.25 6.93 2.95
N LEU A 67 -11.35 5.96 2.84
CA LEU A 67 -10.88 5.43 1.57
C LEU A 67 -11.42 4.02 1.42
N GLN A 68 -12.02 3.73 0.26
CA GLN A 68 -12.46 2.39 -0.10
C GLN A 68 -11.92 2.01 -1.47
N THR A 69 -11.27 0.86 -1.54
CA THR A 69 -10.76 0.30 -2.80
C THR A 69 -11.40 -1.05 -3.04
N LYS A 70 -12.10 -1.20 -4.18
CA LYS A 70 -12.58 -2.49 -4.66
C LYS A 70 -11.49 -3.15 -5.51
N ALA A 71 -10.84 -4.19 -5.00
CA ALA A 71 -9.75 -4.87 -5.69
C ALA A 71 -9.82 -6.39 -5.56
N LYS A 72 -9.30 -7.07 -6.57
CA LYS A 72 -9.01 -8.51 -6.56
C LYS A 72 -7.50 -8.66 -6.69
N LEU A 73 -6.89 -9.43 -5.81
CA LEU A 73 -5.43 -9.51 -5.70
C LEU A 73 -4.84 -10.58 -6.65
N PRO A 74 -3.59 -10.40 -7.11
CA PRO A 74 -2.91 -11.43 -7.90
C PRO A 74 -2.59 -12.67 -7.05
N VAL A 75 -2.35 -13.81 -7.71
CA VAL A 75 -1.79 -15.02 -7.10
C VAL A 75 -0.40 -15.25 -7.68
N GLY A 76 0.57 -15.50 -6.81
CA GLY A 76 1.90 -15.92 -7.25
C GLY A 76 2.94 -15.72 -6.17
N LYS A 77 3.70 -16.78 -5.85
CA LYS A 77 4.79 -16.68 -4.89
C LYS A 77 5.79 -15.60 -5.35
N GLY A 78 6.09 -14.66 -4.46
CA GLY A 78 6.97 -13.52 -4.73
C GLY A 78 6.24 -12.27 -5.21
N LEU A 79 4.92 -12.30 -5.45
CA LEU A 79 4.15 -11.07 -5.67
C LEU A 79 3.79 -10.42 -4.34
N TRP A 80 3.85 -9.10 -4.29
CA TRP A 80 3.48 -8.29 -3.13
C TRP A 80 2.62 -7.10 -3.57
N PRO A 81 1.31 -7.32 -3.78
CA PRO A 81 0.36 -6.22 -4.00
C PRO A 81 0.18 -5.36 -2.76
N ALA A 82 0.08 -4.03 -2.94
CA ALA A 82 -0.19 -3.09 -1.87
C ALA A 82 -1.17 -1.98 -2.28
N ILE A 83 -2.03 -1.59 -1.33
CA ILE A 83 -2.85 -0.38 -1.33
C ILE A 83 -2.46 0.38 -0.06
N TRP A 84 -1.80 1.51 -0.24
CA TRP A 84 -1.16 2.20 0.88
C TRP A 84 -1.10 3.69 0.62
N MET A 85 -0.60 4.44 1.60
CA MET A 85 -0.54 5.90 1.53
C MET A 85 0.76 6.45 2.09
N LEU A 86 1.24 7.51 1.45
CA LEU A 86 2.42 8.27 1.86
C LEU A 86 2.13 9.78 1.97
N PRO A 87 2.88 10.51 2.80
CA PRO A 87 2.68 11.94 3.01
C PRO A 87 3.07 12.75 1.77
N ARG A 88 2.25 13.71 1.37
CA ARG A 88 2.51 14.56 0.20
C ARG A 88 3.71 15.48 0.41
N THR A 89 3.98 15.88 1.65
CA THR A 89 4.99 16.88 2.00
C THR A 89 5.76 16.46 3.24
N LEU A 90 7.06 16.76 3.26
CA LEU A 90 7.89 16.67 4.45
C LEU A 90 7.50 17.79 5.41
N SER A 91 6.81 17.43 6.49
CA SER A 91 6.28 18.35 7.51
C SER A 91 6.93 18.14 8.87
N TYR A 92 7.52 16.96 9.09
CA TYR A 92 8.10 16.52 10.34
C TYR A 92 9.50 15.92 10.14
N GLY A 93 10.34 16.07 11.17
CA GLY A 93 11.68 15.51 11.20
C GLY A 93 12.59 16.00 10.06
N ASN A 94 13.64 15.21 9.78
CA ASN A 94 14.60 15.49 8.72
C ASN A 94 14.62 14.39 7.64
N ALA A 95 13.98 13.24 7.91
CA ALA A 95 13.80 12.17 6.93
C ALA A 95 12.39 12.26 6.34
N TYR A 96 12.21 11.87 5.08
CA TYR A 96 10.86 11.75 4.53
C TYR A 96 10.10 10.61 5.21
N TRP A 97 10.66 9.41 5.16
CA TRP A 97 10.19 8.23 5.85
C TRP A 97 11.22 7.80 6.92
N PRO A 98 10.81 7.33 8.11
CA PRO A 98 9.42 7.14 8.56
C PRO A 98 8.82 8.36 9.28
N ASP A 99 9.54 9.48 9.35
CA ASP A 99 9.15 10.65 10.16
C ASP A 99 7.75 11.19 9.80
N ASN A 100 7.39 11.17 8.51
CA ASN A 100 6.13 11.73 8.02
C ASN A 100 5.02 10.69 7.86
N GLY A 101 5.29 9.44 8.22
CA GLY A 101 4.32 8.37 8.28
C GLY A 101 4.12 7.57 6.99
N GLU A 102 3.45 6.44 7.14
CA GLU A 102 2.96 5.54 6.09
C GLU A 102 1.75 4.78 6.63
N ILE A 103 0.76 4.56 5.78
CA ILE A 103 -0.49 3.86 6.13
C ILE A 103 -0.72 2.74 5.12
N ASP A 104 -0.51 1.50 5.54
CA ASP A 104 -0.67 0.31 4.70
C ASP A 104 -2.06 -0.28 4.91
N ILE A 105 -2.98 0.12 4.03
CA ILE A 105 -4.39 -0.25 4.12
C ILE A 105 -4.56 -1.74 3.84
N MET A 106 -3.83 -2.23 2.85
CA MET A 106 -3.84 -3.63 2.42
C MET A 106 -2.48 -3.99 1.84
N GLU A 107 -1.86 -4.99 2.44
CA GLU A 107 -0.75 -5.73 1.86
C GLU A 107 -1.08 -7.22 1.83
N GLN A 108 -0.51 -7.93 0.88
CA GLN A 108 -0.49 -9.38 0.82
C GLN A 108 0.84 -9.80 0.22
N VAL A 109 1.41 -10.91 0.68
CA VAL A 109 2.59 -11.49 0.05
C VAL A 109 2.27 -12.89 -0.42
N GLY A 110 2.60 -13.18 -1.67
CA GLY A 110 2.11 -14.36 -2.37
C GLY A 110 2.60 -15.70 -1.86
N TYR A 111 3.45 -15.77 -0.81
CA TYR A 111 3.69 -17.02 -0.09
C TYR A 111 2.54 -17.39 0.85
N ASP A 112 1.74 -16.40 1.28
CA ASP A 112 0.51 -16.56 2.08
C ASP A 112 -0.64 -15.77 1.41
N PRO A 113 -1.20 -16.28 0.29
CA PRO A 113 -2.17 -15.56 -0.53
C PRO A 113 -3.56 -15.44 0.12
N THR A 114 -3.75 -15.92 1.35
CA THR A 114 -5.01 -15.74 2.08
C THR A 114 -4.88 -14.74 3.21
N ARG A 115 -3.66 -14.32 3.56
CA ARG A 115 -3.43 -13.35 4.64
C ARG A 115 -3.37 -11.94 4.09
N ILE A 116 -4.31 -11.12 4.56
CA ILE A 116 -4.31 -9.67 4.31
C ILE A 116 -3.75 -8.98 5.54
N VAL A 117 -2.78 -8.10 5.33
CA VAL A 117 -2.06 -7.38 6.38
C VAL A 117 -2.32 -5.89 6.25
N SER A 118 -2.43 -5.24 7.41
CA SER A 118 -2.52 -3.79 7.53
C SER A 118 -1.49 -3.32 8.54
N SER A 119 -0.81 -2.23 8.23
CA SER A 119 0.28 -1.69 9.02
C SER A 119 0.24 -0.16 9.07
N VAL A 120 0.91 0.41 10.06
CA VAL A 120 1.14 1.85 10.17
C VAL A 120 2.60 2.06 10.52
N HIS A 121 3.29 2.96 9.81
CA HIS A 121 4.69 3.28 10.11
C HIS A 121 4.83 4.76 10.46
N THR A 122 5.63 5.05 11.48
CA THR A 122 5.94 6.39 11.99
C THR A 122 7.39 6.44 12.47
N SER A 123 7.88 7.64 12.82
CA SER A 123 9.22 7.79 13.42
C SER A 123 9.43 6.88 14.63
N ALA A 124 8.45 6.82 15.53
CA ALA A 124 8.48 5.98 16.73
C ALA A 124 8.23 4.49 16.44
N PHE A 125 7.35 4.18 15.49
CA PHE A 125 6.86 2.82 15.25
C PHE A 125 7.05 2.41 13.78
N ASN A 126 8.08 1.64 13.46
CA ASN A 126 8.35 1.23 12.07
C ASN A 126 9.11 -0.10 11.99
N HIS A 127 9.16 -0.67 10.78
CA HIS A 127 9.77 -1.97 10.52
C HIS A 127 11.28 -2.03 10.75
N ILE A 128 12.02 -0.92 10.54
CA ILE A 128 13.47 -0.90 10.85
C ILE A 128 13.69 -1.15 12.35
N LYS A 129 12.77 -0.66 13.19
CA LYS A 129 12.78 -0.87 14.64
C LYS A 129 12.01 -2.11 15.10
N GLY A 130 11.25 -2.76 14.21
CA GLY A 130 10.34 -3.86 14.56
C GLY A 130 9.20 -3.46 15.50
N THR A 131 8.76 -2.21 15.45
CA THR A 131 7.78 -1.62 16.41
C THR A 131 6.48 -1.13 15.75
N GLN A 132 6.33 -1.32 14.43
CA GLN A 132 5.15 -0.94 13.67
C GLN A 132 3.89 -1.63 14.21
N PRO A 133 2.75 -0.94 14.38
CA PRO A 133 1.47 -1.59 14.60
C PRO A 133 1.07 -2.30 13.31
N THR A 134 1.04 -3.62 13.36
CA THR A 134 0.67 -4.50 12.25
C THR A 134 -0.29 -5.56 12.74
N ASN A 135 -1.29 -5.88 11.94
CA ASN A 135 -2.13 -7.05 12.15
C ASN A 135 -2.57 -7.64 10.80
N GLY A 136 -3.07 -8.88 10.81
CA GLY A 136 -3.58 -9.52 9.61
C GLY A 136 -4.74 -10.47 9.87
N VAL A 137 -5.58 -10.63 8.86
CA VAL A 137 -6.76 -11.52 8.87
C VAL A 137 -6.72 -12.49 7.69
N GLN A 138 -7.46 -13.59 7.80
CA GLN A 138 -7.58 -14.58 6.73
C GLN A 138 -8.79 -14.27 5.84
N VAL A 139 -8.54 -14.13 4.55
CA VAL A 139 -9.51 -13.85 3.49
C VAL A 139 -9.24 -14.81 2.34
N SER A 140 -9.84 -16.00 2.40
CA SER A 140 -9.54 -17.12 1.49
C SER A 140 -9.80 -16.84 0.01
N ASP A 141 -10.66 -15.87 -0.29
CA ASP A 141 -11.15 -15.53 -1.62
C ASP A 141 -10.66 -14.15 -2.11
N ALA A 142 -9.67 -13.53 -1.45
CA ALA A 142 -9.10 -12.23 -1.85
C ALA A 142 -8.48 -12.23 -3.26
N CYS A 143 -8.05 -13.40 -3.75
CA CYS A 143 -7.46 -13.58 -5.06
C CYS A 143 -8.47 -14.07 -6.13
N THR A 144 -9.62 -14.62 -5.71
CA THR A 144 -10.65 -15.13 -6.64
C THR A 144 -11.76 -14.11 -6.85
N ASP A 145 -12.08 -13.32 -5.84
CA ASP A 145 -13.18 -12.35 -5.82
C ASP A 145 -12.72 -10.93 -5.46
N PHE A 146 -13.52 -9.95 -5.87
CA PHE A 146 -13.30 -8.58 -5.45
C PHE A 146 -13.66 -8.39 -3.98
N LYS A 147 -12.78 -7.69 -3.26
CA LYS A 147 -12.97 -7.27 -1.88
C LYS A 147 -12.97 -5.75 -1.80
N ILE A 148 -13.60 -5.23 -0.74
CA ILE A 148 -13.54 -3.82 -0.37
C ILE A 148 -12.54 -3.67 0.77
N TYR A 149 -11.42 -3.01 0.48
CA TYR A 149 -10.44 -2.61 1.47
C TYR A 149 -10.77 -1.20 1.93
N THR A 150 -11.13 -1.06 3.20
CA THR A 150 -11.61 0.21 3.77
C THR A 150 -10.65 0.73 4.82
N MET A 151 -10.31 2.02 4.74
CA MET A 151 -9.67 2.76 5.82
C MET A 151 -10.63 3.86 6.30
N ASN A 152 -10.85 3.94 7.62
CA ASN A 152 -11.38 5.13 8.29
C ASN A 152 -10.22 5.85 8.97
N TRP A 153 -9.91 7.06 8.55
CA TRP A 153 -8.86 7.88 9.15
C TRP A 153 -9.47 9.16 9.72
N THR A 154 -9.25 9.37 11.01
CA THR A 154 -9.74 10.52 11.77
C THR A 154 -8.57 11.17 12.50
N PRO A 155 -8.77 12.35 13.13
CA PRO A 155 -7.73 12.98 13.95
C PRO A 155 -7.20 12.12 15.11
N ASN A 156 -7.97 11.12 15.56
CA ASN A 156 -7.68 10.35 16.77
C ASN A 156 -7.47 8.86 16.54
N GLN A 157 -7.87 8.31 15.39
CA GLN A 157 -7.70 6.89 15.09
C GLN A 157 -7.68 6.60 13.58
N ILE A 158 -7.01 5.50 13.23
CA ILE A 158 -7.05 4.85 11.92
C ILE A 158 -7.59 3.44 12.12
N GLU A 159 -8.62 3.07 11.37
CA GLU A 159 -9.18 1.72 11.37
C GLU A 159 -9.18 1.16 9.95
N MET A 160 -8.80 -0.11 9.82
CA MET A 160 -8.68 -0.78 8.53
C MET A 160 -9.49 -2.07 8.52
N PHE A 161 -10.19 -2.30 7.42
CA PHE A 161 -11.13 -3.40 7.24
C PHE A 161 -10.99 -4.03 5.86
N VAL A 162 -11.40 -5.29 5.78
CA VAL A 162 -11.67 -5.99 4.53
C VAL A 162 -13.08 -6.56 4.60
N GLY A 163 -13.80 -6.44 3.49
CA GLY A 163 -15.12 -7.01 3.34
C GLY A 163 -15.53 -7.13 1.88
N ASN A 164 -16.82 -7.04 1.62
CA ASN A 164 -17.40 -7.13 0.28
C ASN A 164 -18.36 -5.97 0.02
N GLU A 165 -18.98 -5.93 -1.16
CA GLU A 165 -19.88 -4.82 -1.54
C GLU A 165 -21.10 -4.68 -0.63
N ASN A 166 -21.60 -5.77 -0.06
CA ASN A 166 -22.73 -5.75 0.86
C ASN A 166 -22.33 -5.36 2.28
N ASN A 167 -21.10 -5.69 2.69
CA ASN A 167 -20.55 -5.34 3.99
C ASN A 167 -19.06 -4.99 3.89
N PRO A 168 -18.72 -3.71 3.65
CA PRO A 168 -17.32 -3.30 3.51
C PRO A 168 -16.55 -3.19 4.84
N PHE A 169 -17.22 -3.45 5.98
CA PHE A 169 -16.64 -3.45 7.33
C PHE A 169 -16.68 -4.84 7.98
N GLU A 170 -16.76 -5.90 7.16
CA GLU A 170 -16.97 -7.29 7.61
C GLU A 170 -15.90 -7.77 8.60
N GLN A 171 -14.62 -7.66 8.23
CA GLN A 171 -13.50 -8.02 9.09
C GLN A 171 -12.64 -6.79 9.37
N ARG A 172 -12.45 -6.48 10.65
CA ARG A 172 -11.52 -5.43 11.09
C ARG A 172 -10.11 -6.01 11.20
N ILE A 173 -9.17 -5.41 10.50
CA ILE A 173 -7.77 -5.83 10.47
C ILE A 173 -7.00 -5.12 11.58
N LEU A 174 -6.98 -3.79 11.55
CA LEU A 174 -6.17 -2.97 12.47
C LEU A 174 -6.99 -1.80 13.01
N VAL A 175 -6.75 -1.45 14.27
CA VAL A 175 -7.16 -0.17 14.88
C VAL A 175 -5.92 0.44 15.52
N TRP A 176 -5.53 1.61 15.06
CA TRP A 176 -4.46 2.40 15.64
C TRP A 176 -5.03 3.69 16.23
N VAL A 177 -4.86 3.87 17.53
CA VAL A 177 -5.38 5.03 18.27
C VAL A 177 -4.24 5.97 18.61
N LYS A 178 -4.46 7.27 18.44
CA LYS A 178 -3.49 8.31 18.76
C LYS A 178 -3.12 8.27 20.25
N GLY A 179 -1.86 7.98 20.52
CA GLY A 179 -1.26 8.06 21.85
C GLY A 179 -0.60 9.41 22.15
N ASN A 180 0.11 9.47 23.28
CA ASN A 180 0.82 10.68 23.75
C ASN A 180 2.28 10.73 23.26
N HIS A 181 2.50 10.48 21.96
CA HIS A 181 3.83 10.36 21.35
C HIS A 181 4.17 11.49 20.37
N GLY A 182 3.43 12.61 20.42
CA GLY A 182 3.65 13.70 19.47
C GLY A 182 3.44 13.28 18.01
N TRP A 183 4.16 13.93 17.09
CA TRP A 183 4.16 13.58 15.67
C TRP A 183 4.95 12.28 15.43
N GLU A 184 5.88 11.94 16.31
CA GLU A 184 6.72 10.75 16.19
C GLU A 184 5.88 9.48 16.22
N GLY A 185 4.79 9.44 17.00
CA GLY A 185 3.81 8.36 16.99
C GLY A 185 2.53 8.63 16.20
N TRP A 186 2.30 9.87 15.76
CA TRP A 186 1.11 10.26 15.00
C TRP A 186 1.38 11.41 14.01
N PRO A 187 2.06 11.13 12.87
CA PRO A 187 2.26 12.11 11.80
C PRO A 187 1.02 12.23 10.87
N PHE A 188 -0.08 11.56 11.20
CA PHE A 188 -1.29 11.41 10.37
C PHE A 188 -2.26 12.59 10.51
N ASP A 189 -1.75 13.80 10.40
CA ASP A 189 -2.50 15.06 10.45
C ASP A 189 -2.10 16.02 9.30
N LYS A 190 -1.52 15.45 8.24
CA LYS A 190 -1.11 16.10 6.98
C LYS A 190 -1.74 15.38 5.80
N ASN A 191 -1.58 15.93 4.61
CA ASN A 191 -2.12 15.33 3.39
C ASN A 191 -1.32 14.09 2.98
N PHE A 192 -2.01 12.98 2.72
CA PHE A 192 -1.45 11.74 2.19
C PHE A 192 -2.03 11.45 0.80
N PHE A 193 -1.19 10.94 -0.10
CA PHE A 193 -1.61 10.41 -1.40
C PHE A 193 -1.62 8.89 -1.37
N ILE A 194 -2.40 8.29 -2.28
CA ILE A 194 -2.56 6.84 -2.40
C ILE A 194 -1.45 6.30 -3.29
N VAL A 195 -0.91 5.14 -2.94
CA VAL A 195 -0.03 4.34 -3.77
C VAL A 195 -0.68 2.98 -4.03
N LEU A 196 -0.62 2.54 -5.30
CA LEU A 196 -1.05 1.23 -5.76
C LEU A 196 0.10 0.58 -6.52
N ASN A 197 0.52 -0.63 -6.12
CA ASN A 197 1.57 -1.36 -6.82
C ASN A 197 1.48 -2.87 -6.62
N ILE A 198 2.26 -3.59 -7.41
CA ILE A 198 2.62 -4.99 -7.18
C ILE A 198 4.14 -5.07 -7.18
N ALA A 199 4.76 -5.17 -6.00
CA ALA A 199 6.18 -5.47 -5.92
C ALA A 199 6.45 -6.95 -6.26
N VAL A 200 7.69 -7.24 -6.66
CA VAL A 200 8.16 -8.62 -6.91
C VAL A 200 9.39 -8.88 -6.05
N GLY A 201 9.36 -9.97 -5.27
CA GLY A 201 10.41 -10.32 -4.31
C GLY A 201 10.38 -9.39 -3.09
N GLY A 202 11.55 -8.87 -2.73
CA GLY A 202 11.70 -7.96 -1.60
C GLY A 202 11.86 -8.65 -0.24
N SER A 203 11.97 -7.83 0.80
CA SER A 203 12.39 -8.23 2.15
C SER A 203 11.26 -8.38 3.16
N TRP A 204 9.99 -8.32 2.74
CA TRP A 204 8.82 -8.43 3.61
C TRP A 204 8.87 -9.67 4.52
#